data_AF-A0A9E4LKP7-F1
#
_entry.id   AF-A0A9E4LKP7-F1
#
_cell.length_a   1.000
_cell.length_b   1.000
_cell.length_c   1.000
_cell.angle_alpha   90.00
_cell.angle_beta   90.00
_cell.angle_gamma   90.00
#
_symmetry.space_group_name_H-M   'P 1'
#
loop_
_entity.id
_entity.type
_entity.pdbx_description
1 polymer ?
#
loop_
_entity_poly.entity_id
_entity_poly.type
_entity_poly.pdbx_seq_one_letter_code
_entity_poly.pdbx_strand_id
1 'polypeptide(L)'
;MTMGVENTKGRTPLYRDWTLLQMAALVLALDQLTKFVVRQTLEWHYSWPYHGFFRFTHVQNTGSAFGLFQGHNLPLLFVSLVGVVVLAYIYRSQDQPSLLMRVSIALMLGGAVGNLLDRILQGHVTDFIDIGPWPVFNLADSAIVVGLIVMAWLLVMRQNDAGEIVATDVADPVRYSACPLCEGPMIGLPNGARCADCGVRERIVIRQNQDSPD
;
A
#
# COMPACT_ATOMS: atom_id res chain seq x y z
N MET A 1 29.79 20.67 22.42
CA MET A 1 28.50 19.95 22.29
C MET A 1 27.81 20.45 21.03
N THR A 2 28.06 19.79 19.90
CA THR A 2 27.36 20.09 18.64
C THR A 2 25.96 19.50 18.73
N MET A 3 24.95 20.36 18.78
CA MET A 3 23.55 19.95 18.62
C MET A 3 23.42 19.26 17.26
N GLY A 4 23.20 17.95 17.28
CA GLY A 4 22.82 17.20 16.09
C GLY A 4 21.46 17.70 15.64
N VAL A 5 21.43 18.45 14.55
CA VAL A 5 20.20 18.76 13.83
C VAL A 5 19.68 17.41 13.32
N GLU A 6 18.66 16.86 13.99
CA GLU A 6 17.87 15.78 13.43
C GLU A 6 17.33 16.26 12.10
N ASN A 7 17.87 15.68 11.03
CA ASN A 7 17.48 15.98 9.67
C ASN A 7 16.08 15.39 9.45
N THR A 8 15.04 16.14 9.83
CA THR A 8 13.65 15.80 9.53
C THR A 8 13.49 15.87 8.02
N LYS A 9 13.85 14.79 7.31
CA LYS A 9 13.56 14.63 5.88
C LYS A 9 12.05 14.81 5.73
N GLY A 10 11.64 15.98 5.26
CA GLY A 10 10.24 16.30 4.99
C GLY A 10 9.65 15.34 3.96
N ARG A 11 8.31 15.25 3.94
CA ARG A 11 7.53 14.42 3.01
C ARG A 11 8.07 14.55 1.59
N THR A 12 8.47 13.44 0.97
CA THR A 12 8.84 13.46 -0.45
C THR A 12 7.57 13.62 -1.28
N PRO A 13 7.38 14.74 -2.01
CA PRO A 13 6.19 14.90 -2.80
C PRO A 13 6.17 13.88 -3.95
N LEU A 14 4.99 13.39 -4.32
CA LEU A 14 4.80 12.33 -5.33
C LEU A 14 5.61 12.55 -6.61
N TYR A 15 5.65 13.79 -7.12
CA TYR A 15 6.34 14.16 -8.36
C TYR A 15 7.88 14.16 -8.24
N ARG A 16 8.45 14.06 -7.03
CA ARG A 16 9.91 13.95 -6.79
C ARG A 16 10.36 12.53 -6.45
N ASP A 17 9.44 11.58 -6.28
CA ASP A 17 9.80 10.19 -6.06
C ASP A 17 9.98 9.46 -7.39
N TRP A 18 11.21 9.51 -7.90
CA TRP A 18 11.60 8.87 -9.16
C TRP A 18 11.31 7.38 -9.19
N THR A 19 11.48 6.68 -8.07
CA THR A 19 11.21 5.23 -8.01
C THR A 19 9.74 4.93 -8.25
N LEU A 20 8.86 5.70 -7.62
CA LEU A 20 7.42 5.54 -7.83
C LEU A 20 7.03 5.85 -9.28
N LEU A 21 7.52 6.97 -9.83
CA LEU A 21 7.17 7.39 -11.18
C LEU A 21 7.68 6.41 -12.24
N GLN A 22 8.92 5.94 -12.13
CA GLN A 22 9.52 4.99 -13.07
C GLN A 22 8.77 3.65 -13.05
N MET A 23 8.45 3.12 -11.87
CA MET A 23 7.73 1.86 -11.75
C MET A 23 6.30 1.96 -12.28
N ALA A 24 5.58 3.05 -11.98
CA ALA A 24 4.23 3.27 -12.49
C ALA A 24 4.23 3.44 -14.03
N ALA A 25 5.19 4.20 -14.56
CA ALA A 25 5.37 4.37 -16.00
C ALA A 25 5.73 3.06 -16.71
N LEU A 26 6.57 2.22 -16.10
CA LEU A 26 6.93 0.90 -16.63
C LEU A 26 5.70 -0.01 -16.72
N VAL A 27 4.91 -0.10 -15.66
CA VAL A 27 3.66 -0.89 -15.66
C VAL A 27 2.71 -0.39 -16.73
N LEU A 28 2.49 0.92 -16.82
CA LEU A 28 1.64 1.53 -17.83
C LEU A 28 2.14 1.23 -19.24
N ALA A 29 3.44 1.35 -19.50
CA ALA A 29 4.02 1.09 -20.81
C ALA A 29 3.87 -0.38 -21.22
N LEU A 30 4.10 -1.32 -20.29
CA LEU A 30 3.94 -2.75 -20.55
C LEU A 30 2.47 -3.13 -20.78
N ASP A 31 1.54 -2.57 -19.99
CA ASP A 31 0.10 -2.79 -20.16
C ASP A 31 -0.36 -2.30 -21.54
N GLN A 32 -0.02 -1.07 -21.90
CA GLN A 32 -0.43 -0.49 -23.18
C GLN A 32 0.22 -1.20 -24.37
N LEU A 33 1.49 -1.62 -24.24
CA LEU A 33 2.17 -2.39 -25.27
C LEU A 33 1.50 -3.75 -25.49
N THR A 34 1.21 -4.49 -24.41
CA THR A 34 0.58 -5.82 -24.52
C THR A 34 -0.84 -5.72 -25.09
N LYS A 35 -1.64 -4.75 -24.65
CA LYS A 35 -2.97 -4.47 -25.23
C LYS A 35 -2.91 -4.03 -26.69
N PHE A 36 -1.90 -3.24 -27.06
CA PHE A 36 -1.69 -2.86 -28.44
C PHE A 36 -1.39 -4.10 -29.30
N VAL A 37 -0.47 -4.96 -28.86
CA VAL A 37 -0.15 -6.21 -29.57
C VAL A 37 -1.40 -7.05 -29.78
N VAL A 38 -2.19 -7.29 -28.72
CA VAL A 38 -3.43 -8.09 -28.83
C VAL A 38 -4.42 -7.49 -29.82
N ARG A 39 -4.65 -6.17 -29.78
CA ARG A 39 -5.56 -5.49 -30.73
C ARG A 39 -5.09 -5.59 -32.18
N GLN A 40 -3.79 -5.74 -32.43
CA GLN A 40 -3.23 -5.87 -33.77
C GLN A 40 -3.14 -7.32 -34.27
N THR A 41 -3.05 -8.30 -33.36
CA THR A 41 -2.80 -9.70 -33.74
C THR A 41 -4.00 -10.62 -33.60
N LEU A 42 -4.99 -10.28 -32.77
CA LEU A 42 -6.18 -11.11 -32.52
C LEU A 42 -7.44 -10.34 -32.89
N GLU A 43 -8.31 -10.97 -33.67
CA GLU A 43 -9.66 -10.47 -33.90
C GLU A 43 -10.49 -10.55 -32.61
N TRP A 44 -11.51 -9.71 -32.51
CA TRP A 44 -12.40 -9.69 -31.35
C TRP A 44 -13.07 -11.06 -31.14
N HIS A 45 -13.11 -11.54 -29.89
CA HIS A 45 -13.56 -12.88 -29.49
C HIS A 45 -12.71 -14.06 -29.98
N TYR A 46 -11.57 -13.80 -30.61
CA TYR A 46 -10.66 -14.87 -31.01
C TYR A 46 -9.67 -15.21 -29.89
N SER A 47 -9.37 -16.51 -29.76
CA SER A 47 -8.43 -17.06 -28.77
C SER A 47 -7.22 -17.72 -29.43
N TRP A 48 -6.02 -17.43 -28.92
CA TRP A 48 -4.79 -18.12 -29.30
C TRP A 48 -4.02 -18.61 -28.06
N PRO A 49 -3.67 -19.91 -27.97
CA PRO A 49 -4.17 -21.01 -28.82
C PRO A 49 -5.70 -21.16 -28.70
N TYR A 50 -6.33 -21.76 -29.70
CA TYR A 50 -7.78 -21.95 -29.73
C TYR A 50 -8.29 -22.84 -28.58
N HIS A 51 -7.46 -23.78 -28.13
CA HIS A 51 -7.75 -24.69 -27.02
C HIS A 51 -6.62 -24.66 -25.98
N GLY A 52 -6.96 -24.93 -24.72
CA GLY A 52 -5.99 -25.04 -23.63
C GLY A 52 -6.48 -24.37 -22.35
N PHE A 53 -5.76 -24.61 -21.25
CA PHE A 53 -6.05 -23.98 -19.96
C PHE A 53 -5.63 -22.50 -19.93
N PHE A 54 -4.54 -22.15 -20.60
CA PHE A 54 -4.04 -20.79 -20.71
C PHE A 54 -4.11 -20.33 -22.17
N ARG A 55 -4.76 -19.20 -22.41
CA ARG A 55 -5.01 -18.65 -23.74
C ARG A 55 -4.85 -17.13 -23.72
N PHE A 56 -4.63 -16.58 -24.90
CA PHE A 56 -4.80 -15.16 -25.17
C PHE A 56 -6.11 -14.95 -25.93
N THR A 57 -7.11 -14.36 -25.27
CA THR A 57 -8.45 -14.17 -25.85
C THR A 57 -8.78 -12.69 -25.93
N HIS A 58 -8.98 -12.13 -27.12
CA HIS A 58 -9.26 -10.71 -27.25
C HIS A 58 -10.68 -10.37 -26.81
N VAL A 59 -10.81 -9.82 -25.59
CA VAL A 59 -12.08 -9.39 -24.99
C VAL A 59 -12.11 -7.87 -24.86
N GLN A 60 -13.24 -7.27 -25.24
CA GLN A 60 -13.51 -5.86 -25.03
C GLN A 60 -14.44 -5.71 -23.83
N ASN A 61 -13.90 -5.23 -22.72
CA ASN A 61 -14.63 -5.13 -21.47
C ASN A 61 -15.24 -3.73 -21.31
N THR A 62 -16.55 -3.65 -21.48
CA THR A 62 -17.36 -2.45 -21.29
C THR A 62 -17.95 -2.33 -19.88
N GLY A 63 -17.78 -3.35 -19.03
CA GLY A 63 -18.33 -3.46 -17.67
C GLY A 63 -17.25 -3.63 -16.60
N SER A 64 -17.67 -3.91 -15.36
CA SER A 64 -16.75 -4.33 -14.30
C SER A 64 -16.51 -5.83 -14.34
N ALA A 65 -15.57 -6.32 -13.52
CA ALA A 65 -15.52 -7.74 -13.17
C ALA A 65 -16.95 -8.24 -12.81
N PHE A 66 -17.32 -9.42 -13.32
CA PHE A 66 -18.64 -10.07 -13.17
C PHE A 66 -19.82 -9.49 -13.99
N GLY A 67 -19.58 -8.60 -14.95
CA GLY A 67 -20.67 -8.11 -15.83
C GLY A 67 -21.65 -7.15 -15.13
N LEU A 68 -21.30 -6.64 -13.95
CA LEU A 68 -22.02 -5.52 -13.35
C LEU A 68 -21.72 -4.26 -14.18
N PHE A 69 -22.73 -3.41 -14.39
CA PHE A 69 -22.65 -2.18 -15.19
C PHE A 69 -22.31 -2.38 -16.68
N GLN A 70 -22.72 -3.50 -17.30
CA GLN A 70 -22.63 -3.66 -18.77
C GLN A 70 -23.28 -2.48 -19.50
N GLY A 71 -22.55 -1.90 -20.47
CA GLY A 71 -22.99 -0.72 -21.22
C GLY A 71 -22.81 0.62 -20.49
N HIS A 72 -22.34 0.63 -19.24
CA HIS A 72 -22.11 1.85 -18.46
C HIS A 72 -20.62 2.00 -18.11
N ASN A 73 -19.84 2.52 -19.07
CA ASN A 73 -18.42 2.81 -18.87
C ASN A 73 -18.19 3.98 -17.87
N LEU A 74 -19.17 4.89 -17.73
CA LEU A 74 -19.07 6.09 -16.87
C LEU A 74 -18.84 5.78 -15.37
N PRO A 75 -19.63 4.91 -14.71
CA PRO A 75 -19.38 4.49 -13.33
C PRO A 75 -17.96 3.94 -13.11
N LEU A 76 -17.44 3.18 -14.06
CA LEU A 76 -16.15 2.51 -13.92
C LEU A 76 -14.99 3.46 -14.11
N LEU A 77 -15.13 4.39 -15.05
CA LEU A 77 -14.22 5.53 -15.19
C LEU A 77 -14.14 6.32 -13.87
N PHE A 78 -15.30 6.59 -13.25
CA PHE A 78 -15.35 7.29 -11.96
C PHE A 78 -14.66 6.49 -10.84
N VAL A 79 -14.92 5.18 -10.74
CA VAL A 79 -14.25 4.31 -9.76
C VAL A 79 -12.74 4.28 -9.96
N SER A 80 -12.25 4.15 -11.20
CA SER A 80 -10.82 4.21 -11.50
C SER A 80 -10.21 5.57 -11.12
N LEU A 81 -10.89 6.68 -11.42
CA LEU A 81 -10.44 8.02 -11.07
C LEU A 81 -10.36 8.20 -9.55
N VAL A 82 -11.41 7.80 -8.82
CA VAL A 82 -11.43 7.82 -7.36
C VAL A 82 -10.30 6.98 -6.80
N GLY A 83 -10.07 5.77 -7.33
CA GLY A 83 -8.97 4.90 -6.93
C GLY A 83 -7.60 5.58 -7.06
N VAL A 84 -7.33 6.24 -8.18
CA VAL A 84 -6.08 7.00 -8.41
C VAL A 84 -5.93 8.13 -7.40
N VAL A 85 -7.00 8.89 -7.13
CA VAL A 85 -7.00 9.98 -6.14
C VAL A 85 -6.73 9.45 -4.73
N VAL A 86 -7.39 8.36 -4.34
CA VAL A 86 -7.20 7.71 -3.04
C VAL A 86 -5.76 7.21 -2.89
N LEU A 87 -5.20 6.56 -3.90
CA LEU A 87 -3.80 6.10 -3.87
C LEU A 87 -2.82 7.26 -3.74
N ALA A 88 -3.04 8.35 -4.48
CA ALA A 88 -2.23 9.56 -4.37
C ALA A 88 -2.33 10.22 -2.98
N TYR A 89 -3.52 10.22 -2.38
CA TYR A 89 -3.75 10.70 -1.02
C TYR A 89 -3.05 9.82 0.02
N ILE A 90 -3.21 8.50 -0.06
CA ILE A 90 -2.51 7.54 0.81
C ILE A 90 -1.01 7.78 0.72
N TYR A 91 -0.44 7.88 -0.48
CA TYR A 91 0.99 8.15 -0.65
C TYR A 91 1.40 9.46 0.03
N ARG A 92 0.62 10.54 -0.15
CA ARG A 92 0.90 11.84 0.49
C ARG A 92 0.81 11.84 2.01
N SER A 93 0.04 10.93 2.59
CA SER A 93 -0.05 10.77 4.04
C SER A 93 1.20 10.12 4.67
N GLN A 94 2.09 9.55 3.85
CA GLN A 94 3.30 8.88 4.33
C GLN A 94 4.48 9.85 4.41
N ASP A 95 5.13 9.95 5.57
CA ASP A 95 6.30 10.81 5.74
C ASP A 95 7.56 10.24 5.06
N GLN A 96 7.82 8.95 5.26
CA GLN A 96 8.94 8.24 4.63
C GLN A 96 8.48 6.85 4.14
N PRO A 97 7.90 6.75 2.94
CA PRO A 97 7.44 5.46 2.42
C PRO A 97 8.64 4.54 2.14
N SER A 98 8.56 3.31 2.65
CA SER A 98 9.52 2.24 2.37
C SER A 98 9.53 1.89 0.88
N LEU A 99 10.59 1.24 0.40
CA LEU A 99 10.69 0.83 -1.01
C LEU A 99 9.49 -0.05 -1.43
N LEU A 100 9.10 -1.01 -0.60
CA LEU A 100 7.95 -1.88 -0.86
C LEU A 100 6.62 -1.10 -0.91
N MET A 101 6.46 -0.07 -0.06
CA MET A 101 5.30 0.83 -0.11
C MET A 101 5.26 1.62 -1.43
N ARG A 102 6.42 2.10 -1.89
CA ARG A 102 6.52 2.82 -3.18
C ARG A 102 6.18 1.89 -4.34
N VAL A 103 6.72 0.67 -4.35
CA VAL A 103 6.47 -0.32 -5.41
C VAL A 103 5.00 -0.73 -5.43
N SER A 104 4.40 -1.05 -4.28
CA SER A 104 2.97 -1.41 -4.23
C SER A 104 2.06 -0.31 -4.77
N ILE A 105 2.29 0.94 -4.36
CA ILE A 105 1.53 2.09 -4.87
C ILE A 105 1.78 2.31 -6.37
N ALA A 106 3.03 2.19 -6.82
CA ALA A 106 3.38 2.35 -8.23
C ALA A 106 2.70 1.30 -9.13
N LEU A 107 2.63 0.04 -8.68
CA LEU A 107 1.92 -1.04 -9.39
C LEU A 107 0.42 -0.71 -9.52
N MET A 108 -0.23 -0.33 -8.41
CA MET A 108 -1.65 0.01 -8.41
C MET A 108 -1.94 1.26 -9.26
N LEU A 109 -1.12 2.31 -9.16
CA LEU A 109 -1.26 3.52 -9.96
C LEU A 109 -1.06 3.25 -11.45
N GLY A 110 0.01 2.54 -11.82
CA GLY A 110 0.28 2.20 -13.21
C GLY A 110 -0.86 1.39 -13.85
N GLY A 111 -1.36 0.37 -13.14
CA GLY A 111 -2.49 -0.43 -13.61
C GLY A 111 -3.80 0.37 -13.68
N ALA A 112 -4.12 1.16 -12.66
CA ALA A 112 -5.33 1.98 -12.65
C ALA A 112 -5.34 3.02 -13.78
N VAL A 113 -4.20 3.66 -14.04
CA VAL A 113 -4.04 4.61 -15.15
C VAL A 113 -4.13 3.90 -16.50
N GLY A 114 -3.55 2.70 -16.66
CA GLY A 114 -3.63 1.93 -17.90
C GLY A 114 -5.07 1.57 -18.28
N ASN A 115 -5.84 1.06 -17.32
CA ASN A 115 -7.26 0.76 -17.52
C ASN A 115 -8.13 2.02 -17.69
N LEU A 116 -7.77 3.15 -17.07
CA LEU A 116 -8.45 4.42 -17.27
C LEU A 116 -8.20 4.96 -18.69
N LEU A 117 -6.96 4.86 -19.19
CA LEU A 117 -6.57 5.34 -20.51
C LEU A 117 -7.31 4.58 -21.61
N ASP A 118 -7.44 3.26 -21.50
CA ASP A 118 -8.27 2.46 -22.40
C ASP A 118 -9.72 2.94 -22.43
N ARG A 119 -10.33 3.17 -21.25
CA ARG A 119 -11.71 3.64 -21.17
C ARG A 119 -11.92 4.99 -21.84
N ILE A 120 -10.94 5.89 -21.75
CA ILE A 120 -10.99 7.22 -22.37
C ILE A 120 -10.78 7.14 -23.88
N LEU A 121 -9.79 6.35 -24.34
CA LEU A 121 -9.40 6.34 -25.75
C LEU A 121 -10.19 5.33 -26.61
N GLN A 122 -10.58 4.20 -26.03
CA GLN A 122 -11.23 3.08 -26.73
C GLN A 122 -12.70 2.91 -26.32
N GLY A 123 -13.11 3.47 -25.18
CA GLY A 123 -14.47 3.28 -24.65
C GLY A 123 -14.70 1.93 -23.94
N HIS A 124 -13.68 1.07 -23.88
CA HIS A 124 -13.67 -0.21 -23.19
C HIS A 124 -12.24 -0.55 -22.75
N VAL A 125 -12.07 -1.52 -21.86
CA VAL A 125 -10.75 -2.07 -21.51
C VAL A 125 -10.46 -3.28 -22.40
N THR A 126 -9.22 -3.42 -22.87
CA THR A 126 -8.79 -4.62 -23.61
C THR A 126 -8.28 -5.67 -22.64
N ASP A 127 -9.04 -6.76 -22.50
CA ASP A 127 -8.68 -7.93 -21.69
C ASP A 127 -8.19 -9.05 -22.61
N PHE A 128 -7.20 -9.82 -22.14
CA PHE A 128 -6.54 -10.80 -23.01
C PHE A 128 -5.98 -12.04 -22.33
N ILE A 129 -5.75 -12.04 -21.02
CA ILE A 129 -5.23 -13.19 -20.28
C ILE A 129 -6.40 -14.07 -19.87
N ASP A 130 -6.51 -15.25 -20.46
CA ASP A 130 -7.62 -16.19 -20.28
C ASP A 130 -7.11 -17.49 -19.64
N ILE A 131 -7.61 -17.79 -18.43
CA ILE A 131 -7.14 -18.91 -17.60
C ILE A 131 -8.33 -19.74 -17.14
N GLY A 132 -8.61 -20.82 -17.87
CA GLY A 132 -9.67 -21.77 -17.53
C GLY A 132 -11.03 -21.09 -17.29
N PRO A 133 -11.67 -21.30 -16.12
CA PRO A 133 -12.96 -20.68 -15.79
C PRO A 133 -12.84 -19.25 -15.22
N TRP A 134 -11.63 -18.71 -15.06
CA TRP A 134 -11.42 -17.40 -14.47
C TRP A 134 -11.78 -16.28 -15.48
N PRO A 135 -12.38 -15.16 -15.03
CA PRO A 135 -12.66 -14.02 -15.92
C PRO A 135 -11.40 -13.54 -16.64
N VAL A 136 -11.50 -13.25 -17.94
CA VAL A 136 -10.36 -12.72 -18.73
C VAL A 136 -9.93 -11.38 -18.14
N PHE A 137 -8.62 -11.18 -18.00
CA PHE A 137 -8.03 -9.98 -17.38
C PHE A 137 -6.82 -9.49 -18.18
N ASN A 138 -6.17 -8.42 -17.72
CA ASN A 138 -4.98 -7.87 -18.37
C ASN A 138 -3.81 -7.65 -17.39
N LEU A 139 -2.72 -7.06 -17.91
CA LEU A 139 -1.53 -6.80 -17.12
C LEU A 139 -1.77 -5.71 -16.05
N ALA A 140 -2.56 -4.68 -16.36
CA ALA A 140 -2.99 -3.68 -15.39
C ALA A 140 -3.76 -4.29 -14.20
N ASP A 141 -4.67 -5.23 -14.43
CA ASP A 141 -5.41 -5.91 -13.35
C ASP A 141 -4.46 -6.72 -12.46
N SER A 142 -3.52 -7.43 -13.09
CA SER A 142 -2.48 -8.20 -12.40
C SER A 142 -1.62 -7.29 -11.51
N ALA A 143 -1.21 -6.12 -12.03
CA ALA A 143 -0.42 -5.15 -11.29
C ALA A 143 -1.19 -4.58 -10.09
N ILE A 144 -2.48 -4.27 -10.25
CA ILE A 144 -3.34 -3.81 -9.16
C ILE A 144 -3.42 -4.88 -8.06
N VAL A 145 -3.71 -6.14 -8.42
CA VAL A 145 -3.84 -7.23 -7.45
C VAL A 145 -2.53 -7.47 -6.71
N VAL A 146 -1.40 -7.54 -7.42
CA VAL A 146 -0.08 -7.72 -6.79
C VAL A 146 0.26 -6.54 -5.87
N GLY A 147 0.00 -5.30 -6.30
CA GLY A 147 0.21 -4.11 -5.49
C GLY A 147 -0.65 -4.11 -4.22
N LEU A 148 -1.91 -4.53 -4.32
CA LEU A 148 -2.81 -4.70 -3.17
C LEU A 148 -2.31 -5.76 -2.19
N ILE A 149 -1.85 -6.92 -2.69
CA ILE A 149 -1.31 -7.99 -1.85
C ILE A 149 -0.07 -7.50 -1.09
N VAL A 150 0.86 -6.83 -1.78
CA VAL A 150 2.08 -6.27 -1.15
C VAL A 150 1.72 -5.21 -0.11
N MET A 151 0.77 -4.33 -0.42
CA MET A 151 0.27 -3.32 0.52
C MET A 151 -0.35 -3.97 1.77
N ALA A 152 -1.24 -4.93 1.59
CA ALA A 152 -1.90 -5.64 2.68
C ALA A 152 -0.88 -6.36 3.57
N TRP A 153 0.10 -7.03 2.96
CA TRP A 153 1.21 -7.67 3.69
C TRP A 153 1.99 -6.68 4.56
N LEU A 154 2.35 -5.51 4.01
CA LEU A 154 3.05 -4.46 4.77
C LEU A 154 2.24 -3.97 5.97
N LEU A 155 0.91 -3.83 5.82
CA LEU A 155 0.03 -3.39 6.90
C LEU A 155 -0.08 -4.44 8.01
N VAL A 156 -0.19 -5.72 7.66
CA VAL A 156 -0.23 -6.82 8.63
C VAL A 156 1.08 -6.91 9.40
N MET A 157 2.23 -6.84 8.71
CA MET A 157 3.54 -6.91 9.39
C MET A 157 3.76 -5.73 10.34
N ARG A 158 3.35 -4.52 9.94
CA ARG A 158 3.42 -3.34 10.82
C ARG A 158 2.59 -3.48 12.10
N GLN A 159 1.44 -4.15 12.03
CA GLN A 159 0.61 -4.40 13.21
C GLN A 159 1.26 -5.40 14.17
N ASN A 160 1.91 -6.44 13.63
CA ASN A 160 2.62 -7.42 14.44
C ASN A 160 3.78 -6.76 15.20
N ASP A 161 4.59 -5.94 14.53
CA ASP A 161 5.70 -5.21 15.16
C ASP A 161 5.19 -4.27 16.26
N ALA A 162 4.09 -3.54 16.01
CA ALA A 162 3.49 -2.66 17.00
C ALA A 162 2.90 -3.43 18.20
N GLY A 163 2.28 -4.59 17.96
CA GLY A 163 1.77 -5.47 19.01
C GLY A 163 2.88 -6.06 19.87
N GLU A 164 4.01 -6.44 19.26
CA GLU A 164 5.19 -6.92 19.97
C GLU A 164 5.83 -5.81 20.81
N ILE A 165 6.02 -4.60 20.26
CA ILE A 165 6.55 -3.46 21.01
C ILE A 165 5.66 -3.13 22.22
N VAL A 166 4.34 -3.06 22.03
CA VAL A 166 3.40 -2.83 23.14
C VAL A 166 3.46 -3.96 24.16
N ALA A 167 3.54 -5.22 23.73
CA ALA A 167 3.70 -6.34 24.65
C ALA A 167 5.00 -6.26 25.44
N THR A 168 6.12 -5.87 24.82
CA THR A 168 7.40 -5.67 25.52
C THR A 168 7.36 -4.48 26.48
N ASP A 169 6.76 -3.35 26.10
CA ASP A 169 6.61 -2.17 26.97
C ASP A 169 5.66 -2.45 28.15
N VAL A 170 4.64 -3.30 27.97
CA VAL A 170 3.76 -3.76 29.06
C VAL A 170 4.46 -4.79 29.95
N ALA A 171 5.30 -5.65 29.38
CA ALA A 171 6.06 -6.66 30.13
C ALA A 171 7.21 -6.04 30.95
N ASP A 172 7.75 -4.89 30.54
CA ASP A 172 8.78 -4.15 31.29
C ASP A 172 8.41 -2.66 31.46
N PRO A 173 7.59 -2.32 32.47
CA PRO A 173 7.11 -0.96 32.69
C PRO A 173 8.19 0.02 33.21
N VAL A 174 9.45 -0.42 33.37
CA VAL A 174 10.53 0.41 33.93
C VAL A 174 11.51 0.81 32.83
N ARG A 175 11.11 1.80 32.02
CA ARG A 175 11.89 2.28 30.87
C ARG A 175 13.08 3.20 31.21
N TYR A 176 13.53 3.22 32.46
CA TYR A 176 14.74 3.95 32.84
C TYR A 176 15.83 2.94 33.15
N SER A 177 16.66 2.61 32.16
CA SER A 177 17.91 1.88 32.39
C SER A 177 18.90 2.68 33.25
N ALA A 178 18.71 4.00 33.33
CA ALA A 178 19.53 4.92 34.09
C ALA A 178 18.70 6.05 34.71
N CYS A 179 19.07 6.50 35.90
CA CYS A 179 18.38 7.57 36.61
C CYS A 179 18.52 8.92 35.89
N PRO A 180 17.44 9.69 35.63
CA PRO A 180 17.52 10.97 34.95
C PRO A 180 18.26 12.06 35.74
N LEU A 181 18.52 11.85 37.05
CA LEU A 181 19.27 12.79 37.90
C LEU A 181 20.78 12.53 37.91
N CYS A 182 21.19 11.26 37.89
CA CYS A 182 22.59 10.89 38.13
C CYS A 182 23.12 9.79 37.22
N GLU A 183 22.33 9.36 36.23
CA GLU A 183 22.64 8.26 35.29
C GLU A 183 22.96 6.91 35.95
N GLY A 184 22.73 6.79 37.27
CA GLY A 184 22.96 5.58 38.05
C GLY A 184 21.95 4.48 37.76
N PRO A 185 22.28 3.20 38.03
CA PRO A 185 21.42 2.08 37.73
C PRO A 185 20.11 2.15 38.53
N MET A 186 19.00 1.90 37.84
CA MET A 186 17.66 1.84 38.45
C MET A 186 17.36 0.41 38.88
N ILE A 187 16.87 0.26 40.10
CA ILE A 187 16.43 -1.02 40.69
C ILE A 187 14.89 -1.06 40.62
N GLY A 188 14.34 -2.08 39.97
CA GLY A 188 12.91 -2.32 39.93
C GLY A 188 12.34 -2.67 41.31
N LEU A 189 11.20 -2.07 41.65
CA LEU A 189 10.44 -2.32 42.87
C LEU A 189 8.98 -2.65 42.51
N PRO A 190 8.21 -3.34 43.38
CA PRO A 190 6.83 -3.74 43.08
C PRO A 190 5.89 -2.60 42.67
N ASN A 191 6.17 -1.36 43.08
CA ASN A 191 5.34 -0.18 42.83
C ASN A 191 6.09 0.96 42.10
N GLY A 192 7.20 0.64 41.42
CA GLY A 192 8.00 1.64 40.71
C GLY A 192 9.48 1.27 40.61
N ALA A 193 10.35 2.28 40.58
CA ALA A 193 11.78 2.07 40.48
C ALA A 193 12.54 3.02 41.41
N ARG A 194 13.72 2.62 41.85
CA ARG A 194 14.60 3.43 42.70
C ARG A 194 16.03 3.41 42.16
N CYS A 195 16.67 4.57 42.06
CA CYS A 195 18.08 4.65 41.73
C CYS A 195 18.96 4.12 42.89
N ALA A 196 19.94 3.27 42.58
CA ALA A 196 20.89 2.74 43.56
C ALA A 196 21.80 3.84 44.15
N ASP A 197 22.16 4.84 43.35
CA ASP A 197 23.15 5.85 43.71
C ASP A 197 22.53 7.06 44.43
N CYS A 198 21.56 7.72 43.79
CA CYS A 198 20.96 8.94 44.34
C CYS A 198 19.66 8.71 45.12
N GLY A 199 19.10 7.50 45.05
CA GLY A 199 17.88 7.14 45.79
C GLY A 199 16.57 7.74 45.28
N VAL A 200 16.59 8.46 44.15
CA VAL A 200 15.38 8.96 43.46
C VAL A 200 14.42 7.81 43.20
N ARG A 201 13.12 8.04 43.47
CA ARG A 201 12.06 7.06 43.27
C ARG A 201 11.09 7.54 42.22
N GLU A 202 10.77 6.68 41.28
CA GLU A 202 9.65 6.85 40.38
C GLU A 202 8.51 5.94 40.82
N ARG A 203 7.30 6.49 40.80
CA ARG A 203 6.08 5.74 41.10
C ARG A 203 5.32 5.54 39.81
N ILE A 204 4.91 4.32 39.52
CA ILE A 204 3.99 4.04 38.42
C ILE A 204 2.62 4.57 38.85
N VAL A 205 2.19 5.68 38.25
CA VAL A 205 0.83 6.21 38.42
C VAL A 205 0.00 5.66 37.27
N ILE A 206 -0.71 4.57 37.51
CA ILE A 206 -1.70 4.08 36.55
C ILE A 206 -2.85 5.09 36.55
N ARG A 207 -2.91 5.97 35.54
CA ARG A 207 -4.10 6.80 35.31
C ARG A 207 -5.25 5.87 34.94
N GLN A 208 -6.19 5.69 35.86
CA GLN A 208 -7.50 5.20 35.47
C GLN A 208 -8.25 6.37 34.82
N ASN A 209 -8.70 6.17 33.58
CA ASN A 209 -9.59 7.11 32.90
C ASN A 209 -10.88 7.24 33.72
N GLN A 210 -11.01 8.33 34.47
CA GLN A 210 -12.28 8.84 34.98
C GLN A 210 -12.51 10.21 34.36
N ASP A 211 -13.06 10.22 33.15
CA ASP A 211 -13.81 11.36 32.63
C ASP A 211 -15.27 10.92 32.50
N SER A 212 -16.06 11.19 33.54
CA SER A 212 -17.52 11.32 33.45
C SER A 212 -17.86 12.67 34.06
N PRO A 213 -18.27 13.67 33.26
CA PRO A 213 -18.84 14.89 33.82
C PRO A 213 -20.33 14.66 34.11
N ASP A 214 -20.71 15.06 35.32
CA ASP A 214 -22.09 15.23 35.79
C ASP A 214 -22.88 16.23 34.93
#